data_AF-A0A5C3NAH1-F1
#
_entry.id   AF-A0A5C3NAH1-F1
#
_cell.length_a   1.000
_cell.length_b   1.000
_cell.length_c   1.000
_cell.angle_alpha   90.00
_cell.angle_beta   90.00
_cell.angle_gamma   90.00
#
_symmetry.space_group_name_H-M   'P 1'
#
loop_
_entity.id
_entity.type
_entity.pdbx_description
1 polymer ?
#
loop_
_entity_poly.entity_id
_entity_poly.type
_entity_poly.pdbx_seq_one_letter_code
_entity_poly.pdbx_strand_id
1 'polypeptide(L)'
;MRQTLETSIYSASFTDTRFFAFSRRHQRLGRIDTPVPLFANSSILKAATYYDTLFSVGFSESSLSALDNKFPENESPAIDINDYGYDSDSDLSDYDETAPSENEDDVPSQQESNESPVQGDVGEPREQPGAISAGKLGRTVIVKDAALRTYTALIFYLYTGEITFRSLTSSQREPSANAESSRSCSPKSMYRLADKLGVEELKRLAFEALKANLGETNIVQEAFSKFTATPGFEEIRSMELGILRQACRSTKVQSDLPQMMRRAVRGELPHAEEMVDSLIRRIIA
;
A
#
# COMPACT_ATOMS: atom_id res chain seq x y z
N MET A 1 -20.77 -1.14 17.19
CA MET A 1 -19.88 -2.21 16.68
C MET A 1 -20.53 -3.60 16.71
N ARG A 2 -21.04 -4.10 17.85
CA ARG A 2 -21.74 -5.41 17.92
C ARG A 2 -22.96 -5.53 17.02
N GLN A 3 -23.85 -4.53 16.99
CA GLN A 3 -25.07 -4.57 16.17
C GLN A 3 -24.81 -4.65 14.66
N THR A 4 -23.74 -4.02 14.15
CA THR A 4 -23.39 -4.03 12.72
C THR A 4 -22.83 -5.39 12.30
N LEU A 5 -22.01 -6.01 13.15
CA LEU A 5 -21.55 -7.39 12.97
C LEU A 5 -22.73 -8.37 13.02
N GLU A 6 -23.62 -8.22 14.01
CA GLU A 6 -24.82 -9.07 14.16
C GLU A 6 -25.76 -8.98 12.95
N THR A 7 -26.09 -7.77 12.47
CA THR A 7 -26.96 -7.59 11.28
C THR A 7 -26.31 -8.15 10.00
N SER A 8 -24.97 -8.17 9.95
CA SER A 8 -24.22 -8.70 8.81
C SER A 8 -23.99 -10.21 8.85
N ILE A 9 -24.16 -10.87 10.00
CA ILE A 9 -24.19 -12.33 10.12
C ILE A 9 -25.50 -12.88 9.52
N TYR A 10 -26.59 -12.12 9.59
CA TYR A 10 -27.91 -12.54 9.09
C TYR A 10 -28.22 -12.08 7.66
N SER A 11 -27.38 -11.25 7.04
CA SER A 11 -27.50 -10.89 5.62
C SER A 11 -26.27 -11.38 4.85
N ALA A 12 -26.49 -12.12 3.75
CA ALA A 12 -25.44 -12.68 2.89
C ALA A 12 -24.66 -11.62 2.08
N SER A 13 -24.45 -10.43 2.66
CA SER A 13 -24.09 -9.20 2.00
C SER A 13 -23.06 -8.42 2.83
N PHE A 14 -22.03 -9.10 3.35
CA PHE A 14 -21.03 -8.49 4.23
C PHE A 14 -20.18 -7.41 3.52
N THR A 15 -19.95 -7.52 2.21
CA THR A 15 -19.11 -6.57 1.45
C THR A 15 -19.95 -5.71 0.51
N ASP A 16 -19.81 -4.39 0.58
CA ASP A 16 -20.53 -3.41 -0.26
C ASP A 16 -19.57 -2.44 -0.98
N THR A 17 -18.27 -2.56 -0.70
CA THR A 17 -17.22 -1.68 -1.18
C THR A 17 -16.04 -2.51 -1.68
N ARG A 18 -15.43 -2.05 -2.76
CA ARG A 18 -14.24 -2.60 -3.37
C ARG A 18 -13.20 -1.50 -3.57
N PHE A 19 -11.97 -1.81 -3.21
CA PHE A 19 -10.80 -0.99 -3.47
C PHE A 19 -9.91 -1.69 -4.48
N PHE A 20 -9.34 -0.98 -5.44
CA PHE A 20 -8.20 -1.47 -6.19
C PHE A 20 -6.94 -0.83 -5.64
N ALA A 21 -6.02 -1.64 -5.14
CA ALA A 21 -4.70 -1.20 -4.69
C ALA A 21 -3.61 -1.98 -5.42
N PHE A 22 -2.45 -1.38 -5.57
CA PHE A 22 -1.41 -1.88 -6.46
C PHE A 22 -0.35 -2.64 -5.66
N SER A 23 0.11 -3.78 -6.18
CA SER A 23 1.02 -4.65 -5.44
C SER A 23 2.47 -4.56 -5.89
N ARG A 24 2.74 -4.14 -7.13
CA ARG A 24 4.06 -4.33 -7.76
C ARG A 24 4.64 -3.02 -8.31
N ARG A 25 5.94 -2.82 -8.07
CA ARG A 25 6.75 -1.74 -8.61
C ARG A 25 7.64 -2.26 -9.73
N HIS A 26 7.61 -1.57 -10.87
CA HIS A 26 8.48 -1.82 -12.01
C HIS A 26 9.48 -0.68 -12.15
N GLN A 27 10.64 -0.83 -11.50
CA GLN A 27 11.62 0.26 -11.36
C GLN A 27 12.14 0.79 -12.71
N ARG A 28 12.46 -0.10 -13.67
CA ARG A 28 12.97 0.31 -14.99
C ARG A 28 11.97 1.12 -15.81
N LEU A 29 10.68 0.79 -15.73
CA LEU A 29 9.62 1.49 -16.45
C LEU A 29 9.09 2.70 -15.67
N GLY A 30 9.53 2.91 -14.42
CA GLY A 30 9.08 4.01 -13.58
C GLY A 30 7.58 3.94 -13.26
N ARG A 31 7.02 2.74 -13.08
CA ARG A 31 5.58 2.57 -12.82
C ARG A 31 5.27 1.58 -11.72
N ILE A 32 4.07 1.68 -11.16
CA ILE A 32 3.48 0.74 -10.21
C ILE A 32 2.24 0.14 -10.87
N ASP A 33 2.16 -1.19 -10.89
CA ASP A 33 1.14 -1.95 -11.60
C ASP A 33 0.56 -3.09 -10.76
N THR A 34 -0.22 -3.94 -11.41
CA THR A 34 -0.98 -5.04 -10.80
C THR A 34 -2.01 -4.52 -9.80
N PRO A 35 -3.09 -3.89 -10.27
CA PRO A 35 -4.21 -3.54 -9.41
C PRO A 35 -4.92 -4.81 -8.94
N VAL A 36 -5.05 -4.97 -7.62
CA VAL A 36 -5.71 -6.12 -7.00
C VAL A 36 -6.95 -5.63 -6.24
N PRO A 37 -8.12 -6.28 -6.43
CA PRO A 37 -9.33 -5.92 -5.72
C PRO A 37 -9.28 -6.36 -4.25
N LEU A 38 -9.64 -5.45 -3.35
CA LEU A 38 -9.87 -5.66 -1.92
C LEU A 38 -11.33 -5.34 -1.61
N PHE A 39 -12.00 -6.22 -0.87
CA PHE A 39 -13.41 -6.05 -0.52
C PHE A 39 -13.59 -5.68 0.94
N ALA A 40 -14.49 -4.74 1.21
CA ALA A 40 -14.78 -4.26 2.54
C ALA A 40 -16.26 -3.84 2.68
N ASN A 41 -16.61 -3.46 3.91
CA ASN A 41 -17.91 -2.98 4.32
C ASN A 41 -17.80 -1.49 4.68
N SER A 42 -18.53 -0.65 3.94
CA SER A 42 -18.51 0.79 4.12
C SER A 42 -18.98 1.19 5.51
N SER A 43 -19.94 0.48 6.11
CA SER A 43 -20.46 0.83 7.44
C SER A 43 -19.42 0.68 8.54
N ILE A 44 -18.49 -0.28 8.39
CA ILE A 44 -17.36 -0.44 9.33
C ILE A 44 -16.33 0.67 9.09
N LEU A 45 -15.99 0.92 7.82
CA LEU A 45 -14.98 1.91 7.46
C LEU A 45 -15.40 3.35 7.81
N LYS A 46 -16.69 3.69 7.69
CA LYS A 46 -17.27 5.00 8.07
C LYS A 46 -17.08 5.36 9.55
N ALA A 47 -16.71 4.41 10.41
CA ALA A 47 -16.30 4.73 11.77
C ALA A 47 -15.07 5.67 11.79
N ALA A 48 -14.24 5.65 10.74
CA ALA A 48 -13.20 6.64 10.51
C ALA A 48 -13.73 7.79 9.65
N THR A 49 -13.49 9.03 10.10
CA THR A 49 -13.96 10.29 9.50
C THR A 49 -13.59 10.43 8.03
N TYR A 50 -12.39 9.96 7.66
CA TYR A 50 -11.93 9.95 6.28
C TYR A 50 -12.90 9.20 5.35
N TYR A 51 -13.27 7.97 5.73
CA TYR A 51 -14.12 7.13 4.90
C TYR A 51 -15.57 7.59 4.90
N ASP A 52 -16.03 8.23 5.98
CA ASP A 52 -17.35 8.87 5.96
C ASP A 52 -17.43 9.98 4.92
N THR A 53 -16.36 10.76 4.80
CA THR A 53 -16.23 11.80 3.76
C THR A 53 -16.09 11.17 2.37
N LEU A 54 -15.20 10.18 2.21
CA LEU A 54 -14.95 9.51 0.92
C LEU A 54 -16.21 8.84 0.35
N PHE A 55 -17.06 8.29 1.21
CA PHE A 55 -18.31 7.64 0.80
C PHE A 55 -19.52 8.57 0.79
N SER A 56 -19.32 9.86 1.10
CA SER A 56 -20.34 10.88 0.93
C SER A 56 -20.53 11.23 -0.54
N VAL A 57 -21.72 11.70 -0.89
CA VAL A 57 -22.08 12.00 -2.28
C VAL A 57 -21.23 13.17 -2.79
N GLY A 58 -20.57 13.00 -3.94
CA GLY A 58 -19.83 14.08 -4.62
C GLY A 58 -18.33 13.85 -4.81
N PHE A 59 -17.76 12.75 -4.30
CA PHE A 59 -16.37 12.38 -4.56
C PHE A 59 -16.23 11.55 -5.84
N SER A 60 -15.43 12.04 -6.80
CA SER A 60 -15.13 11.34 -8.05
C SER A 60 -14.40 10.02 -7.85
N GLU A 61 -13.78 9.82 -6.68
CA GLU A 61 -13.04 8.62 -6.31
C GLU A 61 -13.96 7.43 -5.96
N SER A 62 -15.25 7.66 -5.70
CA SER A 62 -16.21 6.62 -5.39
C SER A 62 -17.25 6.48 -6.51
N SER A 63 -17.16 5.40 -7.28
CA SER A 63 -18.13 5.07 -8.33
C SER A 63 -19.01 3.89 -7.92
N LEU A 64 -20.26 3.87 -8.39
CA LEU A 64 -21.13 2.70 -8.23
C LEU A 64 -20.94 1.76 -9.42
N SER A 65 -20.51 0.53 -9.14
CA SER A 65 -20.34 -0.51 -10.15
C SER A 65 -20.70 -1.88 -9.58
N ALA A 66 -20.87 -2.88 -10.44
CA ALA A 66 -20.95 -4.25 -9.97
C ALA A 66 -19.58 -4.64 -9.35
N LEU A 67 -19.61 -5.29 -8.18
CA LEU A 67 -18.41 -5.61 -7.40
C LEU A 67 -17.52 -6.68 -8.06
N ASP A 68 -18.09 -7.48 -8.96
CA ASP A 68 -17.47 -8.54 -9.76
C ASP A 68 -16.86 -8.04 -11.08
N ASN A 69 -17.04 -6.76 -11.44
CA ASN A 69 -16.42 -6.19 -12.63
C ASN A 69 -14.88 -6.31 -12.59
N LYS A 70 -14.20 -6.26 -13.74
CA LYS A 70 -12.73 -6.13 -13.75
C LYS A 70 -12.30 -4.71 -13.34
N PHE A 71 -10.99 -4.44 -13.38
CA PHE A 71 -10.47 -3.08 -13.21
C PHE A 71 -11.16 -2.13 -14.21
N PRO A 72 -11.56 -0.91 -13.82
CA PRO A 72 -12.33 -0.01 -14.70
C PRO A 72 -11.57 0.34 -15.98
N GLU A 73 -12.21 0.19 -17.15
CA GLU A 73 -11.58 0.44 -18.46
C GLU A 73 -11.22 1.91 -18.71
N ASN A 74 -11.87 2.82 -18.00
CA ASN A 74 -11.62 4.26 -18.06
C ASN A 74 -10.45 4.72 -17.17
N GLU A 75 -9.80 3.81 -16.46
CA GLU A 75 -8.69 4.08 -15.55
C GLU A 75 -7.44 3.35 -16.00
N SER A 76 -6.27 3.94 -15.74
CA SER A 76 -4.99 3.30 -16.07
C SER A 76 -4.68 2.18 -15.05
N PRO A 77 -4.38 0.94 -15.48
CA PRO A 77 -3.96 -0.14 -14.60
C PRO A 77 -2.49 -0.01 -14.15
N ALA A 78 -1.84 1.12 -14.46
CA ALA A 78 -0.51 1.47 -14.00
C ALA A 78 -0.47 2.93 -13.56
N ILE A 79 0.30 3.20 -12.51
CA ILE A 79 0.54 4.54 -11.94
C ILE A 79 1.99 4.90 -12.18
N ASP A 80 2.27 6.12 -12.63
CA ASP A 80 3.64 6.62 -12.71
C ASP A 80 4.25 6.70 -11.30
N ILE A 81 5.51 6.29 -11.14
CA ILE A 81 6.16 6.26 -9.82
C ILE A 81 6.24 7.66 -9.16
N ASN A 82 6.28 8.72 -9.98
CA ASN A 82 6.26 10.09 -9.48
C ASN A 82 4.87 10.46 -8.95
N ASP A 83 3.80 10.01 -9.62
CA ASP A 83 2.41 10.23 -9.20
C ASP A 83 2.07 9.44 -7.93
N TYR A 84 2.68 8.28 -7.72
CA TYR A 84 2.52 7.51 -6.48
C TYR A 84 3.07 8.23 -5.24
N GLY A 85 4.10 9.07 -5.40
CA GLY A 85 4.64 9.89 -4.32
C GLY A 85 5.37 9.14 -3.21
N TYR A 86 5.69 7.84 -3.39
CA TYR A 86 6.57 7.09 -2.48
C TYR A 86 7.34 5.93 -3.14
N ASP A 87 8.40 6.26 -3.87
CA ASP A 87 9.24 5.25 -4.53
C ASP A 87 9.90 4.24 -3.57
N SER A 88 10.11 4.64 -2.31
CA SER A 88 10.80 3.86 -1.27
C SER A 88 9.88 2.93 -0.48
N ASP A 89 8.66 2.69 -0.97
CA ASP A 89 7.68 1.83 -0.31
C ASP A 89 8.13 0.36 -0.33
N SER A 90 8.47 -0.18 0.85
CA SER A 90 8.88 -1.58 0.97
C SER A 90 7.70 -2.55 0.92
N ASP A 91 6.46 -2.07 0.93
CA ASP A 91 5.27 -2.91 0.83
C ASP A 91 4.89 -3.30 -0.60
N LEU A 92 5.51 -2.69 -1.61
CA LEU A 92 5.44 -3.10 -3.00
C LEU A 92 6.44 -4.23 -3.29
N SER A 93 6.03 -5.23 -4.08
CA SER A 93 6.97 -6.19 -4.65
C SER A 93 7.72 -5.57 -5.81
N ASP A 94 9.01 -5.86 -5.95
CA ASP A 94 9.76 -5.43 -7.13
C ASP A 94 9.57 -6.46 -8.25
N TYR A 95 9.32 -5.96 -9.47
CA TYR A 95 9.31 -6.80 -10.66
C TYR A 95 10.71 -7.33 -10.95
N ASP A 96 10.84 -8.65 -11.07
CA ASP A 96 12.08 -9.33 -11.45
C ASP A 96 12.03 -9.72 -12.92
N GLU A 97 12.81 -9.03 -13.76
CA GLU A 97 12.95 -9.33 -15.20
C GLU A 97 13.62 -10.69 -15.47
N THR A 98 14.32 -11.26 -14.48
CA THR A 98 15.02 -12.55 -14.62
C THR A 98 14.17 -13.75 -14.23
N ALA A 99 13.01 -13.51 -13.61
CA ALA A 99 12.02 -14.55 -13.37
C ALA A 99 11.36 -14.93 -14.71
N PRO A 100 11.28 -16.24 -15.06
CA PRO A 100 10.59 -16.65 -16.27
C PRO A 100 9.15 -16.12 -16.24
N SER A 101 8.74 -15.47 -17.32
CA SER A 101 7.35 -15.07 -17.53
C SER A 101 6.47 -16.31 -17.44
N GLU A 102 5.75 -16.47 -16.33
CA GLU A 102 4.66 -17.44 -16.27
C GLU A 102 3.57 -16.94 -17.22
N ASN A 103 3.59 -17.50 -18.43
CA ASN A 103 2.67 -17.33 -19.57
C ASN A 103 1.37 -16.56 -19.27
N GLU A 104 1.30 -15.30 -19.69
CA GLU A 104 0.05 -14.55 -19.90
C GLU A 104 -0.42 -14.66 -21.37
N ASP A 105 -0.34 -15.85 -21.96
CA ASP A 105 -0.91 -16.13 -23.28
C ASP A 105 -1.77 -17.40 -23.21
N ASP A 106 -3.02 -17.24 -22.80
CA ASP A 106 -4.10 -18.12 -23.26
C ASP A 106 -5.32 -17.26 -23.59
N VAL A 107 -5.17 -16.50 -24.67
CA VAL A 107 -6.28 -15.94 -25.44
C VAL A 107 -6.59 -16.97 -26.54
N PRO A 108 -7.70 -17.73 -26.47
CA PRO A 108 -8.07 -18.62 -27.56
C PRO A 108 -8.58 -17.78 -28.72
N SER A 109 -7.68 -17.50 -29.67
CA SER A 109 -8.02 -16.96 -30.98
C SER A 109 -8.65 -18.08 -31.79
N GLN A 110 -9.92 -17.90 -32.14
CA GLN A 110 -10.62 -18.74 -33.09
C GLN A 110 -9.95 -18.64 -34.47
N GLN A 111 -9.70 -19.77 -35.13
CA GLN A 111 -9.75 -19.84 -36.58
C GLN A 111 -10.16 -21.24 -37.08
N GLU A 112 -11.05 -21.16 -38.06
CA GLU A 112 -11.85 -22.15 -38.78
C GLU A 112 -11.06 -23.27 -39.47
N SER A 113 -11.67 -24.46 -39.59
CA SER A 113 -12.23 -25.02 -40.84
C SER A 113 -12.18 -26.55 -40.87
N ASN A 114 -13.35 -27.22 -40.88
CA ASN A 114 -13.76 -28.05 -42.01
C ASN A 114 -15.14 -28.70 -41.80
N GLU A 115 -16.01 -28.41 -42.77
CA GLU A 115 -17.27 -29.03 -43.23
C GLU A 115 -17.30 -30.59 -43.13
N SER A 116 -18.38 -31.39 -43.08
CA SER A 116 -19.87 -31.37 -43.10
C SER A 116 -20.31 -32.88 -43.20
N PRO A 117 -21.58 -33.36 -43.39
CA PRO A 117 -22.94 -32.76 -43.31
C PRO A 117 -24.04 -33.67 -42.64
N VAL A 118 -25.31 -33.17 -42.65
CA VAL A 118 -26.63 -33.91 -42.63
C VAL A 118 -27.16 -34.30 -41.23
N GLN A 119 -28.41 -34.11 -40.76
CA GLN A 119 -29.77 -33.91 -41.31
C GLN A 119 -30.65 -33.17 -40.25
N GLY A 120 -31.68 -32.44 -40.68
CA GLY A 120 -32.45 -31.51 -39.83
C GLY A 120 -33.59 -32.07 -38.99
N ASP A 121 -34.18 -31.21 -38.16
CA ASP A 121 -35.62 -31.14 -37.89
C ASP A 121 -36.01 -29.79 -37.25
N VAL A 122 -37.26 -29.38 -37.45
CA VAL A 122 -37.88 -28.09 -37.14
C VAL A 122 -38.37 -28.02 -35.69
N GLY A 123 -38.16 -26.89 -34.97
CA GLY A 123 -38.82 -26.66 -33.67
C GLY A 123 -38.43 -25.37 -32.93
N GLU A 124 -39.30 -24.36 -33.04
CA GLU A 124 -39.60 -23.18 -32.16
C GLU A 124 -38.52 -22.42 -31.33
N PRO A 125 -38.59 -21.07 -31.30
CA PRO A 125 -37.72 -20.23 -30.47
C PRO A 125 -38.21 -20.21 -29.02
N ARG A 126 -37.49 -20.90 -28.12
CA ARG A 126 -37.57 -20.63 -26.68
C ARG A 126 -36.53 -19.57 -26.32
N GLU A 127 -36.99 -18.32 -26.24
CA GLU A 127 -36.32 -17.27 -25.48
C GLU A 127 -36.25 -17.70 -24.00
N GLN A 128 -35.12 -18.27 -23.60
CA GLN A 128 -34.74 -18.29 -22.20
C GLN A 128 -34.10 -16.93 -21.89
N PRO A 129 -34.60 -16.16 -20.91
CA PRO A 129 -33.87 -15.01 -20.44
C PRO A 129 -32.59 -15.55 -19.79
N GLY A 130 -31.46 -15.29 -20.43
CA GLY A 130 -30.16 -15.45 -19.81
C GLY A 130 -30.21 -14.69 -18.49
N ALA A 131 -30.03 -15.42 -17.39
CA ALA A 131 -29.80 -14.82 -16.09
C ALA A 131 -28.50 -14.02 -16.20
N ILE A 132 -28.62 -12.73 -16.52
CA ILE A 132 -27.59 -11.75 -16.24
C ILE A 132 -27.41 -11.88 -14.73
N SER A 133 -26.28 -12.44 -14.30
CA SER A 133 -25.81 -12.26 -12.93
C SER A 133 -25.78 -10.76 -12.73
N ALA A 134 -26.83 -10.21 -12.12
CA ALA A 134 -26.86 -8.84 -11.67
C ALA A 134 -25.83 -8.78 -10.55
N GLY A 135 -24.57 -8.61 -10.92
CA GLY A 135 -23.46 -8.51 -10.02
C GLY A 135 -23.81 -7.50 -8.94
N LYS A 136 -23.54 -7.84 -7.69
CA LYS A 136 -23.94 -7.03 -6.54
C LYS A 136 -23.38 -5.62 -6.72
N LEU A 137 -24.27 -4.64 -6.82
CA LEU A 137 -23.88 -3.23 -6.92
C LEU A 137 -23.20 -2.80 -5.62
N GLY A 138 -22.07 -2.12 -5.75
CA GLY A 138 -21.31 -1.59 -4.63
C GLY A 138 -20.43 -0.42 -5.04
N ARG A 139 -19.71 0.15 -4.08
CA ARG A 139 -18.78 1.26 -4.32
C ARG A 139 -17.43 0.71 -4.79
N THR A 140 -16.87 1.28 -5.85
CA THR A 140 -15.49 1.03 -6.28
C THR A 140 -14.64 2.28 -6.07
N VAL A 141 -13.49 2.10 -5.43
CA VAL A 141 -12.48 3.14 -5.17
C VAL A 141 -11.12 2.66 -5.68
N ILE A 142 -10.31 3.54 -6.26
CA ILE A 142 -8.94 3.22 -6.71
C ILE A 142 -7.95 3.91 -5.79
N VAL A 143 -7.10 3.13 -5.12
CA VAL A 143 -6.08 3.59 -4.19
C VAL A 143 -4.79 3.76 -4.97
N LYS A 144 -4.39 5.01 -5.23
CA LYS A 144 -3.24 5.34 -6.08
C LYS A 144 -1.96 5.68 -5.32
N ASP A 145 -2.00 5.66 -3.99
CA ASP A 145 -1.00 6.26 -3.11
C ASP A 145 -0.62 5.38 -1.91
N ALA A 146 -1.06 4.13 -1.91
CA ALA A 146 -0.70 3.12 -0.93
C ALA A 146 -0.60 1.74 -1.56
N ALA A 147 0.39 0.97 -1.13
CA ALA A 147 0.59 -0.40 -1.59
C ALA A 147 -0.56 -1.29 -1.10
N LEU A 148 -0.90 -2.31 -1.89
CA LEU A 148 -1.91 -3.32 -1.57
C LEU A 148 -1.73 -3.87 -0.16
N ARG A 149 -0.48 -4.21 0.21
CA ARG A 149 -0.16 -4.80 1.51
C ARG A 149 -0.41 -3.83 2.66
N THR A 150 0.02 -2.56 2.52
CA THR A 150 -0.25 -1.51 3.51
C THR A 150 -1.75 -1.28 3.66
N TYR A 151 -2.47 -1.16 2.54
CA TYR A 151 -3.91 -0.89 2.55
C TYR A 151 -4.73 -2.06 3.10
N THR A 152 -4.31 -3.30 2.83
CA THR A 152 -4.90 -4.50 3.43
C THR A 152 -4.77 -4.48 4.95
N ALA A 153 -3.57 -4.14 5.47
CA ALA A 153 -3.34 -4.02 6.90
C ALA A 153 -4.19 -2.90 7.53
N LEU A 154 -4.38 -1.77 6.82
CA LEU A 154 -5.27 -0.70 7.25
C LEU A 154 -6.73 -1.17 7.37
N ILE A 155 -7.26 -1.81 6.33
CA ILE A 155 -8.64 -2.33 6.38
C ILE A 155 -8.78 -3.31 7.55
N PHE A 156 -7.82 -4.22 7.72
CA PHE A 156 -7.85 -5.15 8.84
C PHE A 156 -7.86 -4.42 10.20
N TYR A 157 -7.00 -3.43 10.38
CA TYR A 157 -6.97 -2.60 11.59
C TYR A 157 -8.30 -1.90 11.85
N LEU A 158 -8.96 -1.35 10.83
CA LEU A 158 -10.26 -0.69 10.99
C LEU A 158 -11.37 -1.67 11.42
N TYR A 159 -11.20 -2.97 11.12
CA TYR A 159 -12.13 -4.02 11.52
C TYR A 159 -11.86 -4.57 12.93
N THR A 160 -10.60 -4.79 13.27
CA THR A 160 -10.20 -5.55 14.47
C THR A 160 -9.56 -4.69 15.55
N GLY A 161 -9.03 -3.52 15.19
CA GLY A 161 -8.17 -2.69 16.03
C GLY A 161 -6.73 -3.20 16.15
N GLU A 162 -6.38 -4.28 15.46
CA GLU A 162 -5.07 -4.91 15.54
C GLU A 162 -4.21 -4.60 14.31
N ILE A 163 -2.92 -4.33 14.53
CA ILE A 163 -1.95 -4.15 13.45
C ILE A 163 -0.63 -4.84 13.77
N THR A 164 -0.02 -5.41 12.73
CA THR A 164 1.32 -6.00 12.80
C THR A 164 2.26 -5.28 11.84
N PHE A 165 3.43 -4.92 12.32
CA PHE A 165 4.45 -4.25 11.52
C PHE A 165 5.61 -5.19 11.19
N ARG A 166 6.18 -5.02 9.99
CA ARG A 166 7.45 -5.62 9.63
C ARG A 166 8.61 -4.83 10.21
N SER A 167 9.74 -5.51 10.39
CA SER A 167 11.01 -4.83 10.64
C SER A 167 11.36 -3.89 9.49
N LEU A 168 12.09 -2.82 9.80
CA LEU A 168 12.64 -1.96 8.76
C LEU A 168 13.60 -2.76 7.88
N THR A 169 13.63 -2.45 6.59
CA THR A 169 14.55 -3.09 5.63
C THR A 169 16.02 -2.83 5.96
N SER A 170 16.30 -1.74 6.69
CA SER A 170 17.62 -1.41 7.20
C SER A 170 17.98 -2.16 8.49
N SER A 171 17.02 -2.78 9.17
CA SER A 171 17.28 -3.56 10.39
C SER A 171 17.84 -4.94 10.04
N GLN A 172 18.97 -5.31 10.62
CA GLN A 172 19.56 -6.66 10.49
C GLN A 172 18.85 -7.73 11.36
N ARG A 173 17.60 -7.49 11.76
CA ARG A 173 16.82 -8.50 12.50
C ARG A 173 16.23 -9.47 11.52
N GLU A 174 16.57 -10.75 11.67
CA GLU A 174 15.94 -11.85 10.95
C GLU A 174 14.42 -11.73 11.02
N PRO A 175 13.70 -11.91 9.90
CA PRO A 175 12.26 -11.87 9.90
C PRO A 175 11.74 -12.95 10.84
N SER A 176 11.12 -12.53 11.96
CA SER A 176 10.40 -13.47 12.80
C SER A 176 9.30 -14.13 11.97
N ALA A 177 9.07 -15.44 12.11
CA ALA A 177 8.09 -16.19 11.32
C ALA A 177 6.64 -15.61 11.37
N ASN A 178 6.33 -14.76 12.36
CA ASN A 178 5.06 -14.03 12.47
C ASN A 178 4.99 -12.75 11.61
N ALA A 179 6.13 -12.18 11.21
CA ALA A 179 6.23 -10.96 10.42
C ALA A 179 6.04 -11.18 8.91
N GLU A 180 6.01 -12.43 8.45
CA GLU A 180 5.67 -12.79 7.06
C GLU A 180 4.19 -13.12 6.85
N SER A 181 3.34 -12.88 7.85
CA SER A 181 1.90 -12.96 7.62
C SER A 181 1.53 -11.96 6.52
N SER A 182 0.61 -12.33 5.63
CA SER A 182 0.06 -11.46 4.57
C SER A 182 -0.59 -10.16 5.09
N ARG A 183 -0.63 -9.97 6.42
CA ARG A 183 -1.24 -8.87 7.14
C ARG A 183 -0.22 -7.90 7.75
N SER A 184 1.08 -8.21 7.68
CA SER A 184 2.11 -7.29 8.15
C SER A 184 2.42 -6.23 7.08
N CYS A 185 2.69 -5.01 7.52
CA CYS A 185 3.04 -3.89 6.64
C CYS A 185 4.26 -3.13 7.16
N SER A 186 4.83 -2.30 6.29
CA SER A 186 5.90 -1.38 6.61
C SER A 186 5.38 -0.31 7.58
N PRO A 187 6.05 -0.11 8.74
CA PRO A 187 5.66 0.95 9.65
C PRO A 187 5.81 2.35 9.02
N LYS A 188 6.71 2.55 8.04
CA LYS A 188 6.84 3.82 7.31
C LYS A 188 5.64 4.09 6.40
N SER A 189 5.27 3.08 5.61
CA SER A 189 4.14 3.17 4.67
C SER A 189 2.84 3.37 5.43
N MET A 190 2.67 2.66 6.56
CA MET A 190 1.51 2.84 7.42
C MET A 190 1.51 4.20 8.14
N TYR A 191 2.65 4.70 8.62
CA TYR A 191 2.73 6.03 9.23
C TYR A 191 2.27 7.12 8.24
N ARG A 192 2.79 7.09 7.00
CA ARG A 192 2.34 7.99 5.92
C ARG A 192 0.84 7.90 5.68
N LEU A 193 0.33 6.69 5.56
CA LEU A 193 -1.08 6.46 5.26
C LEU A 193 -1.97 6.93 6.42
N ALA A 194 -1.61 6.61 7.66
CA ALA A 194 -2.36 7.02 8.84
C ALA A 194 -2.37 8.54 9.04
N ASP A 195 -1.25 9.21 8.78
CA ASP A 195 -1.15 10.68 8.80
C ASP A 195 -2.06 11.31 7.73
N LYS A 196 -2.01 10.80 6.49
CA LYS A 196 -2.88 11.27 5.40
C LYS A 196 -4.36 11.08 5.70
N LEU A 197 -4.73 9.96 6.33
CA LEU A 197 -6.11 9.63 6.67
C LEU A 197 -6.60 10.27 7.98
N GLY A 198 -5.71 10.91 8.75
CA GLY A 198 -6.02 11.47 10.07
C GLY A 198 -6.36 10.42 11.12
N VAL A 199 -5.80 9.21 11.02
CA VAL A 199 -6.01 8.11 11.98
C VAL A 199 -4.90 8.15 13.03
N GLU A 200 -5.03 9.08 13.99
CA GLU A 200 -3.98 9.42 14.95
C GLU A 200 -3.46 8.23 15.77
N GLU A 201 -4.35 7.34 16.23
CA GLU A 201 -3.92 6.18 17.00
C GLU A 201 -3.07 5.21 16.16
N LEU A 202 -3.43 5.02 14.89
CA LEU A 202 -2.66 4.19 13.96
C LEU A 202 -1.32 4.82 13.62
N LYS A 203 -1.29 6.15 13.42
CA LYS A 203 -0.07 6.93 13.23
C LYS A 203 0.87 6.76 14.42
N ARG A 204 0.35 6.88 15.65
CA ARG A 204 1.10 6.66 16.90
C ARG A 204 1.63 5.23 17.01
N LEU A 205 0.84 4.21 16.69
CA LEU A 205 1.28 2.82 16.70
C LEU A 205 2.42 2.58 15.69
N ALA A 206 2.31 3.16 14.49
CA ALA A 206 3.35 3.10 13.47
C ALA A 206 4.62 3.84 13.92
N PHE A 207 4.49 5.00 14.57
CA PHE A 207 5.61 5.74 15.16
C PHE A 207 6.39 4.91 16.19
N GLU A 208 5.68 4.28 17.13
CA GLU A 208 6.31 3.43 18.14
C GLU A 208 7.00 2.21 17.51
N ALA A 209 6.39 1.63 16.48
CA ALA A 209 7.01 0.54 15.72
C ALA A 209 8.28 0.98 14.99
N LEU A 210 8.30 2.19 14.39
CA LEU A 210 9.51 2.78 13.80
C LEU A 210 10.61 2.91 14.85
N LYS A 211 10.29 3.57 15.97
CA LYS A 211 11.22 3.79 17.08
C LYS A 211 11.80 2.48 17.62
N ALA A 212 10.98 1.43 17.77
CA ALA A 212 11.41 0.12 18.25
C ALA A 212 12.34 -0.64 17.27
N ASN A 213 12.35 -0.24 15.99
CA ASN A 213 13.20 -0.84 14.96
C ASN A 213 14.51 -0.06 14.72
N LEU A 214 14.70 1.09 15.37
CA LEU A 214 15.91 1.90 15.22
C LEU A 214 16.98 1.54 16.25
N GLY A 215 18.23 1.51 15.80
CA GLY A 215 19.39 1.21 16.63
C GLY A 215 20.71 1.59 15.96
N GLU A 216 21.82 1.29 16.61
CA GLU A 216 23.16 1.75 16.19
C GLU A 216 23.58 1.28 14.79
N THR A 217 22.99 0.18 14.31
CA THR A 217 23.32 -0.43 13.02
C THR A 217 22.61 0.21 11.82
N ASN A 218 21.45 0.84 12.03
CA ASN A 218 20.61 1.38 10.96
C ASN A 218 20.30 2.88 11.10
N ILE A 219 20.49 3.48 12.28
CA ILE A 219 20.05 4.84 12.57
C ILE A 219 20.64 5.88 11.61
N VAL A 220 21.89 5.70 11.16
CA VAL A 220 22.52 6.64 10.21
C VAL A 220 21.84 6.57 8.84
N GLN A 221 21.49 5.37 8.37
CA GLN A 221 20.78 5.19 7.10
C GLN A 221 19.36 5.77 7.19
N GLU A 222 18.70 5.55 8.32
CA GLU A 222 17.32 5.96 8.56
C GLU A 222 17.21 7.49 8.70
N ALA A 223 18.04 8.12 9.52
CA ALA A 223 18.07 9.57 9.72
C ALA A 223 18.30 10.37 8.42
N PHE A 224 19.01 9.79 7.46
CA PHE A 224 19.29 10.40 6.16
C PHE A 224 18.38 9.88 5.04
N SER A 225 17.31 9.17 5.38
CA SER A 225 16.39 8.60 4.40
C SER A 225 15.42 9.64 3.80
N LYS A 226 14.89 9.34 2.61
CA LYS A 226 13.80 10.13 2.00
C LYS A 226 12.58 10.24 2.91
N PHE A 227 12.28 9.17 3.67
CA PHE A 227 11.14 9.14 4.58
C PHE A 227 11.28 10.23 5.65
N THR A 228 12.43 10.31 6.32
CA THR A 228 12.74 11.32 7.33
C THR A 228 12.75 12.72 6.75
N ALA A 229 13.14 12.86 5.48
CA ALA A 229 13.13 14.12 4.77
C ALA A 229 11.72 14.65 4.43
N THR A 230 10.70 13.79 4.42
CA THR A 230 9.33 14.15 4.04
C THR A 230 8.83 15.35 4.85
N PRO A 231 8.31 16.41 4.20
CA PRO A 231 7.69 17.54 4.90
C PRO A 231 6.52 17.07 5.77
N GLY A 232 6.39 17.62 6.98
CA GLY A 232 5.34 17.24 7.95
C GLY A 232 5.74 16.08 8.88
N PHE A 233 6.90 15.45 8.68
CA PHE A 233 7.39 14.35 9.54
C PHE A 233 8.46 14.84 10.53
N GLU A 234 8.29 16.04 11.09
CA GLU A 234 9.23 16.65 12.03
C GLU A 234 9.39 15.82 13.31
N GLU A 235 8.34 15.12 13.75
CA GLU A 235 8.41 14.24 14.93
C GLU A 235 9.32 13.03 14.68
N ILE A 236 9.27 12.44 13.48
CA ILE A 236 10.13 11.32 13.07
C ILE A 236 11.57 11.80 13.06
N ARG A 237 11.81 12.93 12.37
CA ARG A 237 13.14 13.55 12.27
C ARG A 237 13.74 13.84 13.65
N SER A 238 12.94 14.40 14.55
CA SER A 238 13.35 14.72 15.91
C SER A 238 13.66 13.46 16.73
N MET A 239 12.83 12.42 16.59
CA MET A 239 13.02 11.14 17.26
C MET A 239 14.30 10.43 16.78
N GLU A 240 14.50 10.33 15.47
CA GLU A 240 15.69 9.72 14.87
C GLU A 240 16.97 10.49 15.22
N LEU A 241 16.92 11.83 15.16
CA LEU A 241 18.04 12.66 15.60
C LEU A 241 18.38 12.43 17.08
N GLY A 242 17.36 12.26 17.93
CA GLY A 242 17.53 11.89 19.33
C GLY A 242 18.27 10.56 19.51
N ILE A 243 17.87 9.53 18.78
CA ILE A 243 18.50 8.20 18.82
C ILE A 243 19.93 8.27 18.26
N LEU A 244 20.13 8.95 17.13
CA LEU A 244 21.44 9.13 16.50
C LEU A 244 22.44 9.78 17.47
N ARG A 245 21.98 10.78 18.23
CA ARG A 245 22.78 11.44 19.27
C ARG A 245 23.13 10.51 20.42
N GLN A 246 22.18 9.70 20.88
CA GLN A 246 22.46 8.71 21.94
C GLN A 246 23.48 7.67 21.46
N ALA A 247 23.39 7.26 20.19
CA ALA A 247 24.26 6.29 19.56
C ALA A 247 25.60 6.86 19.04
N CYS A 248 25.89 8.15 19.21
CA CYS A 248 27.07 8.81 18.60
C CYS A 248 28.43 8.24 19.06
N ARG A 249 28.46 7.55 20.20
CA ARG A 249 29.66 6.89 20.74
C ARG A 249 29.86 5.47 20.20
N SER A 250 28.88 4.93 19.48
CA SER A 250 28.98 3.63 18.84
C SER A 250 30.00 3.66 17.71
N THR A 251 30.87 2.66 17.65
CA THR A 251 31.87 2.51 16.58
C THR A 251 31.23 2.49 15.20
N LYS A 252 30.04 1.86 15.07
CA LYS A 252 29.31 1.78 13.80
C LYS A 252 28.87 3.17 13.34
N VAL A 253 28.26 3.94 14.23
CA VAL A 253 27.79 5.31 13.93
C VAL A 253 28.96 6.24 13.62
N GLN A 254 30.08 6.14 14.34
CA GLN A 254 31.28 6.93 14.08
C GLN A 254 31.91 6.65 12.71
N SER A 255 31.76 5.43 12.20
CA SER A 255 32.21 5.07 10.85
C SER A 255 31.22 5.54 9.78
N ASP A 256 29.92 5.27 9.98
CA ASP A 256 28.89 5.48 8.97
C ASP A 256 28.53 6.95 8.80
N LEU A 257 28.44 7.72 9.89
CA LEU A 257 27.97 9.11 9.85
C LEU A 257 28.88 10.02 8.98
N PRO A 258 30.23 10.00 9.11
CA PRO A 258 31.10 10.76 8.21
C PRO A 258 30.98 10.31 6.75
N GLN A 259 30.76 9.02 6.48
CA GLN A 259 30.53 8.54 5.13
C GLN A 259 29.21 9.07 4.57
N MET A 260 28.13 9.06 5.35
CA MET A 260 26.83 9.60 4.96
C MET A 260 26.90 11.10 4.70
N MET A 261 27.58 11.86 5.57
CA MET A 261 27.80 13.30 5.40
C MET A 261 28.57 13.61 4.11
N ARG A 262 29.61 12.82 3.76
CA ARG A 262 30.31 12.98 2.49
C ARG A 262 29.41 12.77 1.28
N ARG A 263 28.49 11.80 1.34
CA ARG A 263 27.50 11.55 0.27
C ARG A 263 26.52 12.72 0.14
N ALA A 264 26.04 13.25 1.26
CA ALA A 264 25.20 14.44 1.27
C ALA A 264 25.89 15.65 0.62
N VAL A 265 27.14 15.94 1.01
CA VAL A 265 27.93 17.05 0.45
C VAL A 265 28.21 16.89 -1.05
N ARG A 266 28.32 15.65 -1.55
CA ARG A 266 28.47 15.36 -2.99
C ARG A 266 27.18 15.55 -3.79
N GLY A 267 26.06 15.85 -3.14
CA GLY A 267 24.76 15.96 -3.79
C GLY A 267 24.07 14.62 -4.05
N GLU A 268 24.59 13.52 -3.51
CA GLU A 268 23.98 12.18 -3.68
C GLU A 268 22.69 12.03 -2.84
N LEU A 269 22.50 12.88 -1.82
CA LEU A 269 21.34 12.88 -0.93
C LEU A 269 20.70 14.28 -0.93
N PRO A 270 20.02 14.69 -2.01
CA PRO A 270 19.42 16.03 -2.12
C PRO A 270 18.33 16.29 -1.07
N HIS A 271 17.78 15.24 -0.49
CA HIS A 271 16.74 15.29 0.54
C HIS A 271 17.29 15.41 1.97
N ALA A 272 18.60 15.31 2.17
CA ALA A 272 19.21 15.28 3.50
C ALA A 272 19.45 16.67 4.12
N GLU A 273 19.11 17.75 3.43
CA GLU A 273 19.37 19.15 3.84
C GLU A 273 18.94 19.42 5.29
N GLU A 274 17.67 19.17 5.60
CA GLU A 274 17.09 19.40 6.92
C GLU A 274 17.77 18.60 8.05
N MET A 275 18.18 17.37 7.75
CA MET A 275 18.90 16.54 8.72
C MET A 275 20.32 17.08 8.96
N VAL A 276 20.99 17.51 7.90
CA VAL A 276 22.32 18.14 7.99
C VAL A 276 22.25 19.45 8.77
N ASP A 277 21.28 20.31 8.47
CA ASP A 277 21.07 21.57 9.20
C ASP A 277 20.79 21.31 10.68
N SER A 278 19.91 20.35 10.99
CA SER A 278 19.61 19.95 12.37
C SER A 278 20.84 19.47 13.15
N LEU A 279 21.72 18.70 12.49
CA LEU A 279 22.98 18.24 13.09
C LEU A 279 23.95 19.41 13.33
N ILE A 280 24.11 20.31 12.35
CA ILE A 280 25.00 21.47 12.44
C ILE A 280 24.56 22.40 13.57
N ARG A 281 23.27 22.77 13.61
CA ARG A 281 22.71 23.61 14.68
C ARG A 281 22.99 23.03 16.06
N ARG A 282 22.96 21.71 16.19
CA ARG A 282 23.19 21.02 17.46
C ARG A 282 24.66 20.89 17.86
N ILE A 283 25.59 21.04 16.92
CA ILE A 283 27.02 21.15 17.22
C ILE A 283 27.35 22.58 17.68
N ILE A 284 26.67 23.59 17.12
CA ILE A 284 26.89 25.00 17.43
C ILE A 284 26.25 25.41 18.78
N ALA A 285 25.16 24.73 19.18
CA ALA A 285 24.41 24.99 20.41
C ALA A 285 24.91 24.19 21.62
#